data_AF-A0A016SVQ8-F1
#
_entry.id   AF-A0A016SVQ8-F1
#
_cell.length_a   1.000
_cell.length_b   1.000
_cell.length_c   1.000
_cell.angle_alpha   90.00
_cell.angle_beta   90.00
_cell.angle_gamma   90.00
#
_symmetry.space_group_name_H-M   'P 1'
#
loop_
_entity.id
_entity.type
_entity.pdbx_description
1 polymer ?
#
loop_
_entity_poly.entity_id
_entity_poly.type
_entity_poly.pdbx_seq_one_letter_code
_entity_poly.pdbx_strand_id
1 'polypeptide(L)'
;MALPPTAPELRGSGIQFTFEYLGSVPVLAALHDMTPDLRPLVVKECINMIAGEIGIIPVQETNAIIKLFVGTPEVANHRIDLNISTKALTIIYADPKNKERLNRLIARHNIELVSFAAQGSEETNTSDMFGYVAKKRNETDRRCHIFRFKDVQRVMHTIDDAIRLATLEIAMPPPILPTSGRVEIASHPVVELFVLPFFSKERAV
;
A
#
# COMPACT_ATOMS: atom_id res chain seq x y z
N MET A 1 21.43 8.43 10.38
CA MET A 1 20.81 7.24 9.78
C MET A 1 21.13 7.28 8.29
N ALA A 2 21.74 6.24 7.72
CA ALA A 2 22.13 6.24 6.31
C ALA A 2 20.89 6.11 5.40
N LEU A 3 20.90 6.80 4.25
CA LEU A 3 19.86 6.65 3.23
C LEU A 3 19.99 5.27 2.56
N PRO A 4 18.87 4.65 2.13
CA PRO A 4 18.94 3.40 1.39
C PRO A 4 19.59 3.66 0.02
N PRO A 5 20.30 2.69 -0.56
CA PRO A 5 20.95 2.86 -1.87
C PRO A 5 19.95 3.19 -2.99
N THR A 6 18.69 2.79 -2.82
CA THR A 6 17.56 3.03 -3.71
C THR A 6 16.97 4.44 -3.63
N ALA A 7 17.45 5.29 -2.71
CA ALA A 7 16.87 6.63 -2.49
C ALA A 7 16.83 7.53 -3.74
N PRO A 8 17.87 7.58 -4.61
CA PRO A 8 17.81 8.38 -5.83
C PRO A 8 16.70 7.93 -6.78
N GLU A 9 16.51 6.62 -6.93
CA GLU A 9 15.48 6.05 -7.81
C GLU A 9 14.09 6.30 -7.24
N LEU A 10 13.90 6.05 -5.93
CA LEU A 10 12.62 6.27 -5.25
C LEU A 10 12.16 7.74 -5.31
N ARG A 11 13.09 8.70 -5.28
CA ARG A 11 12.80 10.14 -5.44
C ARG A 11 12.54 10.56 -6.89
N GLY A 12 13.17 9.86 -7.83
CA GLY A 12 13.11 10.13 -9.26
C GLY A 12 12.02 9.33 -9.97
N SER A 13 12.44 8.35 -10.75
CA SER A 13 11.58 7.53 -11.62
C SER A 13 10.76 6.46 -10.90
N GLY A 14 11.08 6.18 -9.64
CA GLY A 14 10.55 5.05 -8.89
C GLY A 14 11.17 3.71 -9.29
N ILE A 15 10.83 2.67 -8.53
CA ILE A 15 11.23 1.27 -8.78
C ILE A 15 10.00 0.49 -9.23
N GLN A 16 10.10 -0.21 -10.35
CA GLN A 16 8.99 -0.93 -10.96
C GLN A 16 9.11 -2.43 -10.74
N PHE A 17 8.00 -3.04 -10.35
CA PHE A 17 7.85 -4.49 -10.25
C PHE A 17 6.58 -4.90 -10.98
N THR A 18 6.57 -6.13 -11.50
CA THR A 18 5.42 -6.70 -12.18
C THR A 18 4.74 -7.73 -11.29
N PHE A 19 3.44 -7.53 -11.06
CA PHE A 19 2.62 -8.32 -10.17
C PHE A 19 1.46 -8.98 -10.91
N GLU A 20 0.88 -9.98 -10.26
CA GLU A 20 -0.49 -10.37 -10.54
C GLU A 20 -1.42 -9.67 -9.55
N TYR A 21 -2.34 -8.87 -10.06
CA TYR A 21 -3.35 -8.19 -9.26
C TYR A 21 -4.57 -9.09 -9.11
N LEU A 22 -4.81 -9.49 -7.87
CA LEU A 22 -5.86 -10.46 -7.52
C LEU A 22 -7.19 -9.79 -7.16
N GLY A 23 -7.18 -8.49 -6.85
CA GLY A 23 -8.40 -7.75 -6.57
C GLY A 23 -8.26 -6.78 -5.41
N SER A 24 -9.42 -6.35 -4.91
CA SER A 24 -9.47 -5.43 -3.77
C SER A 24 -10.70 -5.63 -2.90
N VAL A 25 -10.58 -5.31 -1.62
CA VAL A 25 -11.66 -5.38 -0.64
C VAL A 25 -11.86 -3.99 -0.03
N PRO A 26 -13.09 -3.44 0.01
CA PRO A 26 -13.37 -2.19 0.72
C PRO A 26 -13.05 -2.33 2.21
N VAL A 27 -12.45 -1.30 2.81
CA VAL A 27 -12.17 -1.22 4.25
C VAL A 27 -13.05 -0.11 4.83
N LEU A 28 -14.03 -0.51 5.64
CA LEU A 28 -15.13 0.35 6.10
C LEU A 28 -14.76 1.22 7.30
N ALA A 29 -13.80 0.78 8.13
CA ALA A 29 -13.35 1.54 9.29
C ALA A 29 -12.12 2.39 9.01
N ALA A 30 -11.96 3.45 9.81
CA ALA A 30 -10.77 4.27 9.76
C ALA A 30 -9.59 3.64 10.48
N LEU A 31 -8.38 4.08 10.11
CA LEU A 31 -7.15 3.65 10.77
C LEU A 31 -7.17 3.91 12.28
N HIS A 32 -7.76 5.03 12.71
CA HIS A 32 -7.87 5.40 14.13
C HIS A 32 -8.88 4.53 14.89
N ASP A 33 -9.83 3.90 14.18
CA ASP A 33 -10.78 2.96 14.77
C ASP A 33 -10.17 1.56 14.97
N MET A 34 -8.99 1.31 14.38
CA MET A 34 -8.30 0.03 14.43
C MET A 34 -7.06 0.09 15.32
N THR A 35 -6.98 -0.83 16.27
CA THR A 35 -5.77 -1.05 17.06
C THR A 35 -4.60 -1.45 16.14
N PRO A 36 -3.34 -1.14 16.50
CA PRO A 36 -2.18 -1.53 15.70
C PRO A 36 -2.14 -3.03 15.36
N ASP A 37 -2.55 -3.88 16.30
CA ASP A 37 -2.54 -5.34 16.16
C ASP A 37 -3.62 -5.85 15.19
N LEU A 38 -4.73 -5.12 15.05
CA LEU A 38 -5.84 -5.50 14.19
C LEU A 38 -5.54 -5.23 12.70
N ARG A 39 -4.73 -4.23 12.40
CA ARG A 39 -4.41 -3.80 11.03
C ARG A 39 -3.81 -4.90 10.16
N PRO A 40 -2.74 -5.62 10.58
CA PRO A 40 -2.22 -6.73 9.79
C PRO A 40 -3.23 -7.88 9.66
N LEU A 41 -4.08 -8.11 10.67
CA LEU A 41 -5.14 -9.13 10.60
C LEU A 41 -6.20 -8.77 9.55
N VAL A 42 -6.61 -7.50 9.47
CA VAL A 42 -7.56 -7.04 8.44
C VAL A 42 -6.99 -7.26 7.03
N VAL A 43 -5.71 -6.96 6.80
CA VAL A 43 -5.07 -7.21 5.49
C VAL A 43 -4.98 -8.70 5.19
N LYS A 44 -4.54 -9.53 6.14
CA LYS A 44 -4.47 -10.99 6.00
C LYS A 44 -5.84 -11.58 5.67
N GLU A 45 -6.89 -11.08 6.31
CA GLU A 45 -8.26 -11.49 6.02
C GLU A 45 -8.70 -11.08 4.61
N CYS A 46 -8.41 -9.85 4.19
CA CYS A 46 -8.67 -9.40 2.81
C CYS A 46 -7.96 -10.28 1.77
N ILE A 47 -6.73 -10.70 2.05
CA ILE A 47 -5.96 -11.65 1.22
C ILE A 47 -6.69 -13.00 1.15
N ASN A 48 -7.07 -13.56 2.31
CA ASN A 48 -7.77 -14.85 2.38
C ASN A 48 -9.13 -14.81 1.66
N MET A 49 -9.90 -13.71 1.78
CA MET A 49 -11.17 -13.52 1.06
C MET A 49 -10.96 -13.60 -0.46
N ILE A 50 -10.00 -12.84 -0.99
CA ILE A 50 -9.69 -12.87 -2.42
C ILE A 50 -9.15 -14.24 -2.85
N ALA A 51 -8.23 -14.84 -2.08
CA ALA A 51 -7.66 -16.15 -2.36
C ALA A 51 -8.71 -17.27 -2.38
N GLY A 52 -9.72 -17.18 -1.50
CA GLY A 52 -10.87 -18.09 -1.47
C GLY A 52 -11.75 -17.94 -2.71
N GLU A 53 -12.11 -16.71 -3.08
CA GLU A 53 -12.95 -16.42 -4.25
C GLU A 53 -12.31 -16.86 -5.57
N ILE A 54 -10.98 -16.77 -5.69
CA ILE A 54 -10.25 -17.26 -6.88
C ILE A 54 -9.87 -18.74 -6.81
N GLY A 55 -10.18 -19.42 -5.71
CA GLY A 55 -9.96 -20.85 -5.52
C GLY A 55 -8.50 -21.27 -5.26
N ILE A 56 -7.65 -20.38 -4.75
CA ILE A 56 -6.30 -20.76 -4.27
C ILE A 56 -6.40 -21.49 -2.92
N ILE A 57 -7.34 -21.08 -2.08
CA ILE A 57 -7.64 -21.71 -0.79
C ILE A 57 -9.14 -22.04 -0.72
N PRO A 58 -9.57 -22.96 0.16
CA PRO A 58 -11.00 -23.12 0.44
C PRO A 58 -11.58 -21.81 0.98
N VAL A 59 -12.80 -21.47 0.58
CA VAL A 59 -13.53 -20.34 1.13
C VAL A 59 -13.76 -20.58 2.62
N GLN A 60 -13.29 -19.65 3.44
CA GLN A 60 -13.41 -19.68 4.89
C GLN A 60 -14.40 -18.62 5.37
N GLU A 61 -15.05 -18.89 6.50
CA GLU A 61 -15.91 -17.90 7.13
C GLU A 61 -15.07 -16.75 7.69
N THR A 62 -15.39 -15.53 7.28
CA THR A 62 -14.68 -14.34 7.76
C THR A 62 -14.85 -14.17 9.25
N ASN A 63 -13.77 -13.87 9.97
CA ASN A 63 -13.82 -13.58 11.39
C ASN A 63 -14.89 -12.52 11.70
N ALA A 64 -15.79 -12.81 12.66
CA ALA A 64 -16.94 -11.96 12.97
C ALA A 64 -16.58 -10.51 13.30
N ILE A 65 -15.43 -10.28 13.94
CA ILE A 65 -14.92 -8.94 14.27
C ILE A 65 -14.40 -8.27 12.99
N ILE A 66 -13.62 -8.98 12.18
CA ILE A 66 -13.04 -8.42 10.95
C ILE A 66 -14.11 -8.09 9.92
N LYS A 67 -15.20 -8.88 9.88
CA LYS A 67 -16.35 -8.65 9.00
C LYS A 67 -17.02 -7.28 9.19
N LEU A 68 -16.84 -6.64 10.35
CA LEU A 68 -17.32 -5.27 10.59
C LEU A 68 -16.45 -4.21 9.89
N PHE A 69 -15.21 -4.56 9.55
CA PHE A 69 -14.21 -3.66 8.99
C PHE A 69 -14.04 -3.81 7.47
N VAL A 70 -14.55 -4.88 6.87
CA VAL A 70 -14.35 -5.19 5.44
C VAL A 70 -15.67 -5.32 4.71
N GLY A 71 -15.68 -4.87 3.45
CA GLY A 71 -16.80 -5.02 2.54
C GLY A 71 -16.71 -6.29 1.69
N THR A 72 -17.50 -6.32 0.63
CA THR A 72 -17.49 -7.43 -0.34
C THR A 72 -16.22 -7.40 -1.20
N PRO A 73 -15.54 -8.55 -1.41
CA PRO A 73 -14.36 -8.62 -2.23
C PRO A 73 -14.69 -8.39 -3.71
N GLU A 74 -13.87 -7.58 -4.39
CA GLU A 74 -13.88 -7.43 -5.83
C GLU A 74 -12.69 -8.16 -6.42
N VAL A 75 -12.96 -9.33 -7.00
CA VAL A 75 -11.93 -10.17 -7.63
C VAL A 75 -11.46 -9.53 -8.93
N ALA A 76 -10.14 -9.52 -9.10
CA ALA A 76 -9.48 -9.29 -10.36
C ALA A 76 -8.55 -10.48 -10.66
N ASN A 77 -8.07 -10.57 -11.89
CA ASN A 77 -7.04 -11.54 -12.23
C ASN A 77 -6.30 -11.07 -13.49
N HIS A 78 -5.47 -10.04 -13.32
CA HIS A 78 -4.68 -9.50 -14.42
C HIS A 78 -3.31 -9.04 -13.98
N ARG A 79 -2.37 -9.05 -14.91
CA ARG A 79 -1.00 -8.60 -14.68
C ARG A 79 -0.93 -7.07 -14.64
N ILE A 80 -0.20 -6.53 -13.68
CA ILE A 80 0.04 -5.09 -13.52
C ILE A 80 1.52 -4.82 -13.32
N ASP A 81 1.93 -3.60 -13.66
CA ASP A 81 3.18 -3.03 -13.20
C ASP A 81 2.88 -2.02 -12.09
N LEU A 82 3.55 -2.18 -10.95
CA LEU A 82 3.48 -1.24 -9.84
C LEU A 82 4.84 -0.53 -9.73
N ASN A 83 4.80 0.78 -9.95
CA ASN A 83 5.93 1.68 -9.74
C ASN A 83 5.82 2.34 -8.37
N ILE A 84 6.89 2.22 -7.58
CA ILE A 84 6.99 2.68 -6.20
C ILE A 84 7.92 3.89 -6.16
N SER A 85 7.43 5.02 -5.66
CA SER A 85 8.19 6.27 -5.50
C SER A 85 7.83 6.95 -4.18
N THR A 86 8.63 7.94 -3.76
CA THR A 86 8.32 8.79 -2.60
C THR A 86 7.08 9.66 -2.80
N LYS A 87 6.54 9.74 -4.03
CA LYS A 87 5.33 10.51 -4.34
C LYS A 87 4.08 9.65 -4.31
N ALA A 88 4.14 8.48 -4.95
CA ALA A 88 2.99 7.63 -5.16
C ALA A 88 3.35 6.18 -5.50
N LEU A 89 2.42 5.29 -5.18
CA LEU A 89 2.29 3.95 -5.75
C LEU A 89 1.44 4.03 -7.02
N THR A 90 2.03 3.75 -8.17
CA THR A 90 1.38 3.86 -9.48
C THR A 90 1.17 2.48 -10.09
N ILE A 91 -0.08 2.11 -10.34
CA ILE A 91 -0.48 0.81 -10.90
C ILE A 91 -0.82 0.99 -12.37
N ILE A 92 -0.15 0.26 -13.25
CA ILE A 92 -0.34 0.28 -14.71
C ILE A 92 -0.75 -1.11 -15.17
N TYR A 93 -1.75 -1.19 -16.04
CA TYR A 93 -2.20 -2.45 -16.60
C TYR A 93 -1.15 -3.03 -17.56
N ALA A 94 -0.72 -4.27 -17.31
CA ALA A 94 0.38 -4.93 -18.03
C ALA A 94 -0.02 -6.31 -18.60
N ASP A 95 -1.31 -6.66 -18.58
CA ASP A 95 -1.77 -7.97 -19.05
C ASP A 95 -1.92 -7.99 -20.58
N PRO A 96 -1.21 -8.88 -21.30
CA PRO A 96 -1.30 -8.96 -22.75
C PRO A 96 -2.67 -9.47 -23.24
N LYS A 97 -3.50 -10.06 -22.37
CA LYS A 97 -4.84 -10.55 -22.74
C LYS A 97 -5.78 -9.43 -23.21
N ASN A 98 -5.59 -8.21 -22.70
CA ASN A 98 -6.39 -7.05 -23.11
C ASN A 98 -5.49 -5.93 -23.64
N LYS A 99 -5.20 -5.99 -24.95
CA LYS A 99 -4.30 -5.04 -25.63
C LYS A 99 -4.79 -3.59 -25.57
N GLU A 100 -6.10 -3.35 -25.52
CA GLU A 100 -6.66 -1.99 -25.46
C GLU A 100 -6.38 -1.31 -24.11
N ARG A 101 -6.29 -2.11 -23.05
CA ARG A 101 -5.98 -1.65 -21.70
C ARG A 101 -4.48 -1.64 -21.40
N LEU A 102 -3.65 -2.23 -22.25
CA LEU A 102 -2.21 -2.30 -22.04
C LEU A 102 -1.60 -0.91 -21.85
N ASN A 103 -0.72 -0.77 -20.84
CA ASN A 103 -0.07 0.47 -20.43
C ASN A 103 -1.03 1.58 -19.97
N ARG A 104 -2.31 1.26 -19.67
CA ARG A 104 -3.24 2.22 -19.07
C ARG A 104 -3.03 2.30 -17.56
N LEU A 105 -3.02 3.52 -17.04
CA LEU A 105 -3.04 3.78 -15.60
C LEU A 105 -4.33 3.20 -15.00
N ILE A 106 -4.18 2.31 -14.01
CA ILE A 106 -5.29 1.76 -13.23
C ILE A 106 -5.55 2.64 -12.02
N ALA A 107 -4.49 2.94 -11.26
CA ALA A 107 -4.59 3.72 -10.04
C ALA A 107 -3.28 4.43 -9.73
N ARG A 108 -3.38 5.54 -9.00
CA ARG A 108 -2.24 6.27 -8.45
C ARG A 108 -2.59 6.66 -7.02
N HIS A 109 -1.96 5.99 -6.06
CA HIS A 109 -2.14 6.26 -4.64
C HIS A 109 -0.96 7.11 -4.15
N ASN A 110 -1.23 8.33 -3.69
CA ASN A 110 -0.19 9.14 -3.06
C ASN A 110 0.36 8.38 -1.85
N ILE A 111 1.67 8.46 -1.61
CA ILE A 111 2.30 7.66 -0.56
C ILE A 111 1.71 7.95 0.83
N GLU A 112 1.29 9.19 1.06
CA GLU A 112 0.62 9.66 2.28
C GLU A 112 -0.77 9.05 2.51
N LEU A 113 -1.41 8.56 1.44
CA LEU A 113 -2.73 7.94 1.47
C LEU A 113 -2.65 6.41 1.64
N VAL A 114 -1.45 5.83 1.65
CA VAL A 114 -1.20 4.42 1.92
C VAL A 114 -1.09 4.24 3.43
N SER A 115 -2.00 3.45 4.01
CA SER A 115 -2.23 3.42 5.47
C SER A 115 -1.46 2.32 6.20
N PHE A 116 -1.52 1.08 5.71
CA PHE A 116 -0.77 -0.07 6.25
C PHE A 116 -0.73 -1.18 5.19
N ALA A 117 0.23 -2.07 5.32
CA ALA A 117 0.38 -3.23 4.45
C ALA A 117 0.69 -4.48 5.28
N ALA A 118 0.40 -5.65 4.73
CA ALA A 118 0.78 -6.92 5.31
C ALA A 118 0.96 -7.99 4.24
N GLN A 119 1.81 -8.96 4.54
CA GLN A 119 1.91 -10.21 3.78
C GLN A 119 0.88 -11.22 4.29
N GLY A 120 0.46 -12.14 3.41
CA GLY A 120 -0.31 -13.31 3.79
C GLY A 120 0.49 -14.27 4.70
N SER A 121 -0.09 -15.43 4.96
CA SER A 121 0.50 -16.43 5.86
C SER A 121 0.94 -17.67 5.09
N GLU A 122 2.04 -18.29 5.54
CA GLU A 122 2.41 -19.62 5.08
C GLU A 122 1.37 -20.66 5.51
N GLU A 123 0.76 -20.49 6.69
CA GLU A 123 -0.29 -21.37 7.21
C GLU A 123 -1.52 -21.45 6.29
N THR A 124 -1.84 -20.34 5.62
CA THR A 124 -2.96 -20.27 4.67
C THR A 124 -2.52 -20.44 3.22
N ASN A 125 -1.27 -20.81 2.94
CA ASN A 125 -0.72 -20.87 1.58
C ASN A 125 -0.88 -19.55 0.78
N THR A 126 -0.80 -18.41 1.47
CA THR A 126 -0.88 -17.06 0.87
C THR A 126 0.39 -16.24 1.10
N SER A 127 1.50 -16.89 1.46
CA SER A 127 2.78 -16.22 1.72
C SER A 127 3.38 -15.53 0.49
N ASP A 128 2.98 -15.90 -0.72
CA ASP A 128 3.34 -15.21 -1.96
C ASP A 128 2.41 -14.03 -2.29
N MET A 129 1.51 -13.66 -1.37
CA MET A 129 0.58 -12.54 -1.51
C MET A 129 0.88 -11.45 -0.48
N PHE A 130 0.61 -10.21 -0.87
CA PHE A 130 0.56 -9.09 0.06
C PHE A 130 -0.57 -8.14 -0.31
N GLY A 131 -0.99 -7.36 0.66
CA GLY A 131 -1.93 -6.29 0.45
C GLY A 131 -1.50 -5.00 1.11
N TYR A 132 -1.96 -3.88 0.56
CA TYR A 132 -1.88 -2.59 1.23
C TYR A 132 -3.22 -1.87 1.16
N VAL A 133 -3.53 -1.14 2.22
CA VAL A 133 -4.73 -0.30 2.30
C VAL A 133 -4.39 1.10 1.81
N ALA A 134 -5.15 1.60 0.83
CA ALA A 134 -5.01 2.97 0.34
C ALA A 134 -6.37 3.68 0.26
N LYS A 135 -6.33 5.00 0.44
CA LYS A 135 -7.48 5.88 0.19
C LYS A 135 -7.47 6.35 -1.27
N LYS A 136 -8.65 6.46 -1.87
CA LYS A 136 -8.84 7.26 -3.09
C LYS A 136 -8.73 8.77 -2.76
N ARG A 137 -8.55 9.58 -3.81
CA ARG A 137 -8.42 11.05 -3.70
C ARG A 137 -9.62 11.76 -3.07
N ASN A 138 -10.79 11.12 -3.01
CA ASN A 138 -11.97 11.63 -2.32
C ASN A 138 -11.99 11.28 -0.81
N GLU A 139 -10.93 10.64 -0.30
CA GLU A 139 -10.64 10.29 1.11
C GLU A 139 -11.64 9.36 1.83
N THR A 140 -12.84 9.15 1.26
CA THR A 140 -13.90 8.33 1.84
C THR A 140 -13.81 6.87 1.42
N ASP A 141 -13.36 6.57 0.20
CA ASP A 141 -13.21 5.21 -0.31
C ASP A 141 -11.83 4.65 0.02
N ARG A 142 -11.80 3.66 0.91
CA ARG A 142 -10.61 2.93 1.36
C ARG A 142 -10.68 1.51 0.87
N ARG A 143 -9.61 1.02 0.26
CA ARG A 143 -9.55 -0.36 -0.23
C ARG A 143 -8.22 -1.00 0.13
N CYS A 144 -8.29 -2.27 0.54
CA CYS A 144 -7.16 -3.16 0.57
C CYS A 144 -6.95 -3.70 -0.85
N HIS A 145 -5.79 -3.47 -1.44
CA HIS A 145 -5.41 -3.98 -2.77
C HIS A 145 -4.49 -5.18 -2.62
N ILE A 146 -4.82 -6.30 -3.28
CA ILE A 146 -4.14 -7.59 -3.09
C ILE A 146 -3.34 -7.94 -4.35
N PHE A 147 -2.08 -8.31 -4.15
CA PHE A 147 -1.13 -8.66 -5.20
C PHE A 147 -0.44 -9.97 -4.87
N ARG A 148 -0.06 -10.72 -5.91
CA ARG A 148 0.79 -11.91 -5.82
C ARG A 148 2.16 -11.67 -6.45
N PHE A 149 3.21 -12.07 -5.76
CA PHE A 149 4.61 -11.94 -6.19
C PHE A 149 5.52 -12.92 -5.46
N LYS A 150 6.58 -13.40 -6.11
CA LYS A 150 7.49 -14.39 -5.50
C LYS A 150 8.34 -13.82 -4.36
N ASP A 151 8.76 -12.56 -4.45
CA ASP A 151 9.65 -11.90 -3.49
C ASP A 151 8.94 -10.74 -2.80
N VAL A 152 7.89 -11.09 -2.05
CA VAL A 152 7.02 -10.16 -1.34
C VAL A 152 7.81 -9.26 -0.38
N GLN A 153 8.76 -9.84 0.35
CA GLN A 153 9.60 -9.14 1.31
C GLN A 153 10.41 -7.99 0.67
N ARG A 154 11.02 -8.22 -0.50
CA ARG A 154 11.74 -7.16 -1.22
C ARG A 154 10.85 -5.98 -1.59
N VAL A 155 9.63 -6.26 -2.04
CA VAL A 155 8.68 -5.21 -2.44
C VAL A 155 8.22 -4.42 -1.22
N MET A 156 7.88 -5.10 -0.13
CA MET A 156 7.47 -4.46 1.12
C MET A 156 8.57 -3.54 1.67
N HIS A 157 9.83 -4.00 1.71
CA HIS A 157 10.95 -3.14 2.09
C HIS A 157 11.11 -1.92 1.16
N THR A 158 10.83 -2.08 -0.14
CA THR A 158 10.89 -0.97 -1.09
C THR A 158 9.79 0.06 -0.82
N ILE A 159 8.58 -0.39 -0.47
CA ILE A 159 7.47 0.47 -0.06
C ILE A 159 7.83 1.21 1.23
N ASP A 160 8.41 0.51 2.21
CA ASP A 160 8.84 1.10 3.48
C ASP A 160 9.90 2.17 3.30
N ASP A 161 10.91 1.91 2.47
CA ASP A 161 11.92 2.91 2.14
C ASP A 161 11.30 4.13 1.47
N ALA A 162 10.32 3.95 0.58
CA ALA A 162 9.62 5.06 -0.06
C ALA A 162 8.82 5.90 0.94
N ILE A 163 8.05 5.26 1.84
CA ILE A 163 7.30 5.93 2.90
C ILE A 163 8.25 6.69 3.84
N ARG A 164 9.32 6.03 4.28
CA ARG A 164 10.31 6.64 5.18
C ARG A 164 10.98 7.86 4.55
N LEU A 165 11.38 7.77 3.28
CA LEU A 165 11.97 8.90 2.56
C LEU A 165 10.97 10.05 2.37
N ALA A 166 9.71 9.75 2.04
CA ALA A 166 8.67 10.77 1.93
C ALA A 166 8.42 11.50 3.26
N THR A 167 8.35 10.76 4.37
CA THR A 167 8.22 11.34 5.72
C THR A 167 9.38 12.26 6.07
N LEU A 168 10.60 11.87 5.72
CA LEU A 168 11.78 12.72 5.91
C LEU A 168 11.71 14.01 5.09
N GLU A 169 11.16 13.95 3.87
CA GLU A 169 11.02 15.11 2.98
C GLU A 169 9.96 16.10 3.47
N ILE A 170 8.84 15.61 4.02
CA ILE A 170 7.81 16.44 4.64
C ILE A 170 8.34 17.14 5.90
N ALA A 171 9.16 16.45 6.68
CA ALA A 171 9.78 16.99 7.88
C ALA A 171 10.87 18.03 7.60
N MET A 172 11.36 18.14 6.35
CA MET A 172 12.31 19.17 5.96
C MET A 172 11.56 20.48 5.69
N PRO A 173 11.97 21.61 6.30
CA PRO A 173 11.43 22.91 5.91
C PRO A 173 11.69 23.12 4.42
N PRO A 174 10.77 23.80 3.69
CA PRO A 174 11.00 24.11 2.29
C PRO A 174 12.35 24.82 2.15
N PRO A 175 13.15 24.51 1.12
CA PRO A 175 14.39 25.24 0.89
C PRO A 175 14.06 26.73 0.83
N ILE A 176 14.71 27.52 1.69
CA ILE A 176 14.57 28.97 1.70
C ILE A 176 15.15 29.46 0.37
N LEU A 177 14.29 29.64 -0.63
CA LEU A 177 14.66 30.36 -1.84
C LEU A 177 14.89 31.82 -1.41
N PRO A 178 16.04 32.44 -1.74
CA PRO A 178 16.26 33.85 -1.45
C PRO A 178 15.27 34.66 -2.29
N THR A 179 14.13 34.99 -1.70
CA THR A 179 13.09 35.79 -2.34
C THR A 179 13.01 37.11 -1.58
N SER A 180 13.40 38.17 -2.25
CA SER A 180 13.21 39.54 -1.75
C SER A 180 11.72 39.79 -1.57
N GLY A 181 11.30 40.06 -0.33
CA GLY A 181 10.03 40.72 -0.02
C GLY A 181 8.82 39.82 0.25
N ARG A 182 8.39 39.85 1.53
CA ARG A 182 7.07 39.50 2.09
C ARG A 182 6.76 38.01 2.25
N VAL A 183 6.89 37.55 3.50
CA VAL A 183 6.49 36.22 3.96
C VAL A 183 5.02 36.29 4.41
N GLU A 184 4.11 35.68 3.66
CA GLU A 184 2.81 35.25 4.19
C GLU A 184 2.95 33.80 4.67
N ILE A 185 2.89 33.63 6.00
CA ILE A 185 2.98 32.32 6.64
C ILE A 185 1.59 31.67 6.57
N ALA A 186 1.34 30.87 5.54
CA ALA A 186 0.19 29.97 5.54
C ALA A 186 0.51 28.77 6.45
N SER A 187 -0.12 28.75 7.63
CA SER A 187 -0.09 27.63 8.56
C SER A 187 -0.68 26.38 7.89
N HIS A 188 0.17 25.44 7.51
CA HIS A 188 -0.28 24.12 7.09
C HIS A 188 -0.61 23.29 8.34
N PRO A 189 -1.71 22.53 8.35
CA PRO A 189 -2.05 21.69 9.49
C PRO A 189 -0.94 20.64 9.66
N VAL A 190 -0.49 20.48 10.91
CA VAL A 190 0.38 19.40 11.33
C VAL A 190 -0.36 18.10 11.04
N VAL A 191 -0.03 17.46 9.92
CA VAL A 191 -0.45 16.08 9.66
C VAL A 191 0.22 15.24 10.73
N GLU A 192 -0.61 14.73 11.65
CA GLU A 192 -0.25 13.74 12.65
C GLU A 192 0.14 12.45 11.90
N LEU A 193 1.34 12.45 11.31
CA LEU A 193 2.00 11.25 10.82
C LEU A 193 2.32 10.43 12.06
N PHE A 194 1.33 9.65 12.49
CA PHE A 194 1.58 8.48 13.29
C PHE A 194 2.69 7.73 12.56
N VAL A 195 3.87 7.71 13.18
CA VAL A 195 4.98 6.83 12.82
C VAL A 195 4.47 5.43 13.07
N LEU A 196 3.71 4.91 12.11
CA LEU A 196 3.23 3.55 12.19
C LEU A 196 4.46 2.67 12.02
N PRO A 197 4.67 1.70 12.92
CA PRO A 197 5.54 0.60 12.60
C PRO A 197 4.86 -0.16 11.46
N PHE A 198 5.11 0.27 10.22
CA PHE A 198 4.50 -0.30 9.02
C PHE A 198 4.89 -1.78 8.90
N PHE A 199 6.06 -2.16 9.43
CA PHE A 199 6.56 -3.53 9.51
C PHE A 199 7.50 -3.78 10.70
N SER A 200 7.15 -3.35 11.91
CA SER A 200 7.99 -3.72 13.07
C SER A 200 7.76 -5.17 13.49
N LYS A 201 8.51 -6.06 12.82
CA LYS A 201 9.30 -7.13 13.42
C LYS A 201 8.53 -8.22 14.18
N GLU A 202 8.02 -9.20 13.44
CA GLU A 202 8.01 -10.58 13.93
C GLU A 202 9.33 -11.24 13.52
N ARG A 203 10.37 -10.96 14.31
CA ARG A 203 11.56 -11.80 14.42
C ARG A 203 11.77 -12.06 15.91
N ALA A 204 11.87 -13.35 16.25
CA ALA A 204 12.05 -13.99 17.57
C ALA A 204 10.72 -14.55 18.11
N VAL A 205 10.52 -15.86 18.32
CA VAL A 205 11.43 -17.03 18.43
C VAL A 205 10.72 -18.25 17.86
#